data_AF-A0A254TKU8-F1
#
_entry.id   AF-A0A254TKU8-F1
#
_cell.length_a   1.000
_cell.length_b   1.000
_cell.length_c   1.000
_cell.angle_alpha   90.00
_cell.angle_beta   90.00
_cell.angle_gamma   90.00
#
_symmetry.space_group_name_H-M   'P 1'
#
loop_
_entity.id
_entity.type
_entity.pdbx_description
1 polymer ?
#
loop_
_entity_poly.entity_id
_entity_poly.type
_entity_poly.pdbx_seq_one_letter_code
_entity_poly.pdbx_strand_id
1 'polypeptide(L)'
;RWNFLGDPHVRTLAWLLDAPDLLDAQAAEWQGRIASIEPPDDAVRAWLASQDAAPQPLHAWLDIQPFTRLGRYAEKLMAYYLEHSGRLYAHGVQVRSGKSETIGEFDFLLKQGDGLVHWEFATKLYLLESSGHGRHADYFVGPNLADTLGAKVRKIMDHQLALSAHPAATLALPLPVTAAQALVKGWLFYHGKTPAAERPQGISTLHCRGFWCTCEEAGALEAESYAVLPRLSWLAPARLALGEGLDRNALRDRLAVHFEQGGAPVLVALLRREGDVLLEEDRGFVVPDDWRSRAEIRIKRTA
;
A
#
# COMPACT_ATOMS: atom_id res chain seq x y z
N ARG A 1 -7.12 -10.56 -9.74
CA ARG A 1 -6.10 -11.63 -9.88
C ARG A 1 -5.88 -12.19 -8.47
N TRP A 2 -5.64 -13.49 -8.31
CA TRP A 2 -5.56 -14.19 -7.01
C TRP A 2 -6.91 -14.46 -6.29
N ASN A 3 -8.02 -14.42 -7.02
CA ASN A 3 -9.37 -14.64 -6.48
C ASN A 3 -9.60 -16.10 -6.03
N PHE A 4 -8.71 -17.02 -6.40
CA PHE A 4 -8.72 -18.42 -5.97
C PHE A 4 -8.12 -18.62 -4.57
N LEU A 5 -7.34 -17.66 -4.04
CA LEU A 5 -6.78 -17.74 -2.69
C LEU A 5 -7.84 -17.36 -1.65
N GLY A 6 -8.13 -18.30 -0.75
CA GLY A 6 -9.13 -18.13 0.31
C GLY A 6 -8.65 -17.24 1.45
N ASP A 7 -7.42 -17.45 1.91
CA ASP A 7 -6.85 -16.76 3.06
C ASP A 7 -6.52 -15.28 2.72
N PRO A 8 -7.00 -14.32 3.51
CA PRO A 8 -6.79 -12.90 3.22
C PRO A 8 -5.33 -12.45 3.34
N HIS A 9 -4.53 -13.10 4.18
CA HIS A 9 -3.12 -12.75 4.37
C HIS A 9 -2.27 -13.30 3.23
N VAL A 10 -2.51 -14.54 2.82
CA VAL A 10 -1.86 -15.12 1.64
C VAL A 10 -2.23 -14.35 0.39
N ARG A 11 -3.51 -13.95 0.23
CA ARG A 11 -3.94 -13.10 -0.88
C ARG A 11 -3.29 -11.71 -0.86
N THR A 12 -3.08 -11.13 0.32
CA THR A 12 -2.35 -9.86 0.46
C THR A 12 -0.88 -10.02 0.08
N LEU A 13 -0.24 -11.12 0.50
CA LEU A 13 1.13 -11.43 0.10
C LEU A 13 1.23 -11.59 -1.42
N ALA A 14 0.35 -12.39 -2.02
CA ALA A 14 0.31 -12.57 -3.47
C ALA A 14 0.15 -11.24 -4.21
N TRP A 15 -0.72 -10.35 -3.72
CA TRP A 15 -0.86 -9.00 -4.25
C TRP A 15 0.44 -8.19 -4.11
N LEU A 16 1.13 -8.22 -2.98
CA LEU A 16 2.39 -7.49 -2.80
C LEU A 16 3.47 -7.92 -3.81
N LEU A 17 3.49 -9.20 -4.19
CA LEU A 17 4.47 -9.75 -5.14
C LEU A 17 4.11 -9.47 -6.61
N ASP A 18 2.82 -9.40 -6.95
CA ASP A 18 2.33 -9.31 -8.33
C ASP A 18 1.82 -7.92 -8.72
N ALA A 19 1.43 -7.09 -7.73
CA ALA A 19 0.88 -5.77 -8.00
C ALA A 19 1.93 -4.88 -8.68
N PRO A 20 1.53 -4.08 -9.67
CA PRO A 20 2.39 -3.07 -10.26
C PRO A 20 3.02 -2.16 -9.20
N ASP A 21 4.27 -1.79 -9.39
CA ASP A 21 4.93 -0.77 -8.56
C ASP A 21 4.23 0.58 -8.75
N LEU A 22 4.18 1.38 -7.69
CA LEU A 22 3.57 2.70 -7.73
C LEU A 22 4.44 3.69 -8.52
N LEU A 23 5.76 3.61 -8.36
CA LEU A 23 6.72 4.46 -9.04
C LEU A 23 7.22 3.77 -10.31
N ASP A 24 7.38 4.54 -11.39
CA ASP A 24 7.92 4.02 -12.65
C ASP A 24 9.44 3.86 -12.52
N ALA A 25 9.94 2.63 -12.40
CA ALA A 25 11.38 2.36 -12.27
C ALA A 25 12.24 2.89 -13.43
N GLN A 26 11.64 3.17 -14.60
CA GLN A 26 12.33 3.71 -15.77
C GLN A 26 12.33 5.24 -15.81
N ALA A 27 11.60 5.92 -14.92
CA ALA A 27 11.58 7.38 -14.90
C ALA A 27 12.94 7.95 -14.46
N ALA A 28 13.48 8.86 -15.27
CA ALA A 28 14.81 9.43 -15.08
C ALA A 28 15.00 10.14 -13.73
N GLU A 29 13.93 10.73 -13.19
CA GLU A 29 13.95 11.43 -11.90
C GLU A 29 14.30 10.54 -10.70
N TRP A 30 14.09 9.23 -10.81
CA TRP A 30 14.45 8.29 -9.74
C TRP A 30 15.87 7.77 -9.83
N GLN A 31 16.61 8.08 -10.91
CA GLN A 31 18.03 7.77 -11.06
C GLN A 31 18.36 6.28 -10.83
N GLY A 32 17.46 5.38 -11.25
CA GLY A 32 17.63 3.93 -11.07
C GLY A 32 17.49 3.43 -9.62
N ARG A 33 16.98 4.26 -8.70
CA ARG A 33 16.83 3.94 -7.26
C ARG A 33 15.46 3.37 -6.91
N ILE A 34 14.70 2.88 -7.88
CA ILE A 34 13.44 2.15 -7.64
C ILE A 34 13.73 0.65 -7.72
N ALA A 35 13.30 -0.07 -6.70
CA ALA A 35 13.28 -1.52 -6.69
C ALA A 35 11.99 -2.03 -7.31
N SER A 36 12.08 -3.19 -7.95
CA SER A 36 10.94 -3.95 -8.45
C SER A 36 11.08 -5.41 -8.04
N ILE A 37 9.94 -6.09 -7.90
CA ILE A 37 9.89 -7.54 -7.70
C ILE A 37 9.44 -8.15 -9.02
N GLU A 38 10.14 -9.19 -9.45
CA GLU A 38 9.72 -9.95 -10.63
C GLU A 38 8.36 -10.62 -10.37
N PRO A 39 7.45 -10.65 -11.38
CA PRO A 39 6.17 -11.31 -11.23
C PRO A 39 6.35 -12.77 -10.74
N PRO A 40 5.48 -13.28 -9.85
CA PRO A 40 5.57 -14.65 -9.35
C PRO A 40 5.63 -15.67 -10.49
N ASP A 41 6.69 -16.47 -10.49
CA ASP A 41 6.85 -17.64 -11.35
C ASP A 41 6.01 -18.83 -10.83
N ASP A 42 6.10 -19.98 -11.50
CA ASP A 42 5.33 -21.17 -11.13
C ASP A 42 5.71 -21.71 -9.74
N ALA A 43 6.97 -21.57 -9.33
CA ALA A 43 7.45 -22.02 -8.02
C ALA A 43 6.86 -21.15 -6.90
N VAL A 44 6.88 -19.83 -7.05
CA VAL A 44 6.27 -18.89 -6.10
C VAL A 44 4.75 -19.06 -6.08
N ARG A 45 4.11 -19.30 -7.23
CA ARG A 45 2.65 -19.60 -7.30
C ARG A 45 2.29 -20.87 -6.54
N ALA A 46 3.05 -21.95 -6.74
CA ALA A 46 2.85 -23.20 -6.01
C ALA A 46 3.09 -23.02 -4.51
N TRP A 47 4.10 -22.25 -4.12
CA TRP A 47 4.33 -21.90 -2.72
C TRP A 47 3.16 -21.12 -2.12
N LEU A 48 2.69 -20.05 -2.78
CA LEU A 48 1.51 -19.30 -2.32
C LEU A 48 0.27 -20.19 -2.18
N ALA A 49 0.03 -21.12 -3.10
CA ALA A 49 -1.07 -22.09 -2.99
C ALA A 49 -0.90 -23.02 -1.77
N SER A 50 0.33 -23.45 -1.47
CA SER A 50 0.60 -24.24 -0.25
C SER A 50 0.35 -23.44 1.03
N GLN A 51 0.67 -22.14 1.03
CA GLN A 51 0.40 -21.25 2.16
C GLN A 51 -1.11 -21.03 2.33
N ASP A 52 -1.88 -20.95 1.24
CA ASP A 52 -3.34 -20.83 1.32
C ASP A 52 -4.01 -22.09 1.88
N ALA A 53 -3.49 -23.27 1.49
CA ALA A 53 -3.99 -24.56 1.99
C ALA A 53 -3.64 -24.81 3.47
N ALA A 54 -2.50 -24.29 3.94
CA ALA A 54 -2.04 -24.41 5.32
C ALA A 54 -1.48 -23.07 5.84
N PRO A 55 -2.33 -22.08 6.16
CA PRO A 55 -1.90 -20.71 6.44
C PRO A 55 -1.35 -20.49 7.84
N GLN A 56 -1.34 -21.53 8.69
CA GLN A 56 -0.95 -21.43 10.10
C GLN A 56 0.48 -20.89 10.30
N PRO A 57 1.50 -21.29 9.52
CA PRO A 57 2.85 -20.72 9.65
C PRO A 57 2.89 -19.23 9.33
N LEU A 58 2.15 -18.78 8.31
CA LEU A 58 2.06 -17.36 7.97
C LEU A 58 1.33 -16.59 9.08
N HIS A 59 0.23 -17.11 9.60
CA HIS A 59 -0.50 -16.46 10.70
C HIS A 59 0.37 -16.32 11.95
N ALA A 60 1.11 -17.36 12.31
CA ALA A 60 2.05 -17.35 13.43
C ALA A 60 3.18 -16.33 13.23
N TRP A 61 3.71 -16.22 12.00
CA TRP A 61 4.71 -15.22 11.65
C TRP A 61 4.16 -13.78 11.77
N LEU A 62 2.95 -13.56 11.26
CA LEU A 62 2.35 -12.24 11.24
C LEU A 62 2.04 -11.74 12.66
N ASP A 63 1.65 -12.63 13.57
CA ASP A 63 1.31 -12.31 14.97
C ASP A 63 0.47 -11.02 15.05
N ILE A 64 -0.68 -11.04 14.36
CA ILE A 64 -1.48 -9.85 14.13
C ILE A 64 -2.18 -9.43 15.42
N GLN A 65 -1.82 -8.24 15.89
CA GLN A 65 -2.45 -7.61 17.04
C GLN A 65 -3.56 -6.64 16.59
N PRO A 66 -4.57 -6.34 17.44
CA PRO A 66 -5.73 -5.50 17.08
C PRO A 66 -5.40 -4.12 16.48
N PHE A 67 -4.24 -3.55 16.82
CA PHE A 67 -3.81 -2.21 16.39
C PHE A 67 -2.67 -2.23 15.37
N THR A 68 -2.50 -3.35 14.66
CA THR A 68 -1.45 -3.48 13.65
C THR A 68 -1.65 -2.45 12.54
N ARG A 69 -0.65 -1.60 12.33
CA ARG A 69 -0.67 -0.60 11.24
C ARG A 69 -0.44 -1.30 9.91
N LEU A 70 -1.17 -0.88 8.87
CA LEU A 70 -1.10 -1.51 7.54
C LEU A 70 0.34 -1.61 7.00
N GLY A 71 1.15 -0.56 7.15
CA GLY A 71 2.54 -0.58 6.69
C GLY A 71 3.38 -1.68 7.33
N ARG A 72 3.29 -1.84 8.66
CA ARG A 72 4.00 -2.91 9.40
C ARG A 72 3.47 -4.29 9.05
N TYR A 73 2.17 -4.42 8.80
CA TYR A 73 1.58 -5.66 8.31
C TYR A 73 2.13 -6.06 6.94
N ALA A 74 2.18 -5.11 6.00
CA ALA A 74 2.75 -5.34 4.68
C ALA A 74 4.26 -5.66 4.73
N GLU A 75 5.00 -4.99 5.60
CA GLU A 75 6.42 -5.24 5.82
C GLU A 75 6.65 -6.66 6.36
N LYS A 76 5.86 -7.11 7.36
CA LYS A 76 5.92 -8.49 7.86
C LYS A 76 5.61 -9.53 6.79
N LEU A 77 4.63 -9.26 5.92
CA LEU A 77 4.32 -10.11 4.76
C LEU A 77 5.49 -10.18 3.79
N MET A 78 6.09 -9.04 3.45
CA MET A 78 7.26 -9.00 2.59
C MET A 78 8.46 -9.71 3.21
N ALA A 79 8.71 -9.52 4.51
CA ALA A 79 9.76 -10.23 5.25
C ALA A 79 9.58 -11.75 5.15
N TYR A 80 8.34 -12.24 5.31
CA TYR A 80 8.02 -13.66 5.20
C TYR A 80 8.44 -14.25 3.85
N TYR A 81 8.13 -13.55 2.76
CA TYR A 81 8.54 -13.97 1.42
C TYR A 81 10.05 -13.84 1.18
N LEU A 82 10.66 -12.74 1.64
CA LEU A 82 12.09 -12.53 1.46
C LEU A 82 12.92 -13.56 2.24
N GLU A 83 12.42 -14.01 3.40
CA GLU A 83 12.97 -15.14 4.17
C GLU A 83 12.81 -16.45 3.38
N HIS A 84 11.60 -16.74 2.89
CA HIS A 84 11.34 -17.94 2.07
C HIS A 84 12.23 -18.03 0.83
N SER A 85 12.43 -16.91 0.12
CA SER A 85 13.29 -16.83 -1.06
C SER A 85 14.79 -16.87 -0.75
N GLY A 86 15.18 -16.90 0.53
CA GLY A 86 16.57 -16.91 0.99
C GLY A 86 17.33 -15.58 0.81
N ARG A 87 16.65 -14.55 0.29
CA ARG A 87 17.21 -13.23 -0.04
C ARG A 87 17.40 -12.35 1.19
N LEU A 88 16.59 -12.54 2.23
CA LEU A 88 16.63 -11.70 3.43
C LEU A 88 17.94 -11.90 4.19
N TYR A 89 18.60 -10.80 4.51
CA TYR A 89 19.71 -10.76 5.46
C TYR A 89 19.22 -10.30 6.83
N ALA A 90 18.49 -9.18 6.86
CA ALA A 90 17.84 -8.65 8.06
C ALA A 90 16.69 -7.71 7.66
N HIS A 91 15.76 -7.46 8.57
CA HIS A 91 14.70 -6.46 8.39
C HIS A 91 14.49 -5.68 9.69
N GLY A 92 13.99 -4.43 9.59
CA GLY A 92 13.75 -3.57 10.75
C GLY A 92 15.01 -3.23 11.56
N VAL A 93 16.16 -3.07 10.89
CA VAL A 93 17.44 -2.83 11.58
C VAL A 93 17.58 -1.36 11.95
N GLN A 94 17.52 -1.04 13.23
CA GLN A 94 17.63 0.33 13.72
C GLN A 94 19.06 0.84 13.71
N VAL A 95 19.26 2.01 13.13
CA VAL A 95 20.52 2.76 13.16
C VAL A 95 20.43 3.82 14.24
N ARG A 96 21.33 3.75 15.22
CA ARG A 96 21.33 4.64 16.38
C ARG A 96 22.65 5.40 16.51
N SER A 97 22.58 6.67 16.91
CA SER A 97 23.71 7.49 17.33
C SER A 97 23.73 7.57 18.86
N GLY A 98 24.82 7.10 19.48
CA GLY A 98 24.92 7.05 20.94
C GLY A 98 23.87 6.14 21.59
N LYS A 99 23.42 6.50 22.81
CA LYS A 99 22.58 5.63 23.65
C LYS A 99 21.07 5.68 23.32
N SER A 100 20.57 6.72 22.66
CA SER A 100 19.11 6.91 22.53
C SER A 100 18.63 7.56 21.23
N GLU A 101 19.50 8.12 20.40
CA GLU A 101 19.06 8.78 19.16
C GLU A 101 18.91 7.74 18.05
N THR A 102 17.70 7.56 17.53
CA THR A 102 17.46 6.73 16.34
C THR A 102 17.56 7.61 15.10
N ILE A 103 18.56 7.33 14.27
CA ILE A 103 18.82 8.05 13.01
C ILE A 103 17.88 7.56 11.91
N GLY A 104 17.61 6.25 11.89
CA GLY A 104 16.75 5.63 10.90
C GLY A 104 16.61 4.13 11.14
N GLU A 105 15.94 3.47 10.21
CA GLU A 105 15.73 2.03 10.21
C GLU A 105 15.93 1.54 8.77
N PHE A 106 16.62 0.41 8.61
CA PHE A 106 16.63 -0.31 7.34
C PHE A 106 15.44 -1.26 7.33
N ASP A 107 14.47 -1.01 6.44
CA ASP A 107 13.29 -1.87 6.33
C ASP A 107 13.69 -3.28 5.91
N PHE A 108 14.44 -3.39 4.80
CA PHE A 108 15.02 -4.66 4.37
C PHE A 108 16.48 -4.52 3.94
N LEU A 109 17.31 -5.43 4.43
CA LEU A 109 18.65 -5.67 3.91
C LEU A 109 18.64 -7.03 3.22
N LEU A 110 18.97 -7.02 1.93
CA LEU A 110 18.94 -8.20 1.07
C LEU A 110 20.36 -8.60 0.66
N LYS A 111 20.62 -9.91 0.60
CA LYS A 111 21.91 -10.45 0.15
C LYS A 111 22.11 -10.16 -1.34
N GLN A 112 23.26 -9.59 -1.70
CA GLN A 112 23.68 -9.43 -3.09
C GLN A 112 25.20 -9.54 -3.23
N GLY A 113 25.67 -10.65 -3.79
CA GLY A 113 27.10 -10.95 -3.87
C GLY A 113 27.74 -10.92 -2.47
N ASP A 114 28.84 -10.19 -2.33
CA ASP A 114 29.57 -10.02 -1.07
C ASP A 114 29.02 -8.87 -0.19
N GLY A 115 27.90 -8.25 -0.58
CA GLY A 115 27.32 -7.09 0.09
C GLY A 115 25.81 -7.19 0.28
N LEU A 116 25.23 -6.04 0.64
CA LEU A 116 23.80 -5.88 0.91
C LEU A 116 23.16 -4.84 0.00
N VAL A 117 21.91 -5.08 -0.38
CA VAL A 117 21.02 -4.05 -0.94
C VAL A 117 20.03 -3.64 0.13
N HIS A 118 19.93 -2.34 0.38
CA HIS A 118 18.87 -1.77 1.19
C HIS A 118 17.62 -1.54 0.33
N TRP A 119 16.51 -2.14 0.71
CA TRP A 119 15.19 -1.75 0.22
C TRP A 119 14.45 -0.97 1.32
N GLU A 120 14.15 0.29 1.04
CA GLU A 120 13.17 1.08 1.79
C GLU A 120 11.79 0.76 1.22
N PHE A 121 10.89 0.25 2.05
CA PHE A 121 9.61 -0.29 1.65
C PHE A 121 8.45 0.56 2.15
N ALA A 122 7.50 0.85 1.25
CA ALA A 122 6.29 1.56 1.63
C ALA A 122 5.05 1.02 0.92
N THR A 123 3.98 0.82 1.69
CA THR A 123 2.62 0.69 1.14
C THR A 123 1.84 1.97 1.36
N LYS A 124 1.33 2.60 0.29
CA LYS A 124 0.66 3.90 0.37
C LYS A 124 -0.65 3.95 -0.41
N LEU A 125 -1.56 4.78 0.06
CA LEU A 125 -2.86 5.03 -0.56
C LEU A 125 -3.06 6.54 -0.58
N TYR A 126 -3.32 7.12 -1.74
CA TYR A 126 -3.45 8.56 -1.92
C TYR A 126 -4.63 8.91 -2.82
N LEU A 127 -5.33 9.99 -2.50
CA LEU A 127 -6.46 10.53 -3.25
C LEU A 127 -5.98 11.75 -4.02
N LEU A 128 -6.26 11.79 -5.32
CA LEU A 128 -5.99 12.94 -6.15
C LEU A 128 -6.96 14.07 -5.80
N GLU A 129 -6.44 15.19 -5.34
CA GLU A 129 -7.15 16.47 -5.26
C GLU A 129 -6.94 17.22 -6.59
N SER A 130 -8.01 17.45 -7.34
CA SER A 130 -7.95 17.91 -8.73
C SER A 130 -8.54 19.31 -8.95
N SER A 131 -8.46 20.22 -7.96
CA SER A 131 -8.98 21.60 -7.98
C SER A 131 -8.55 22.51 -9.15
N GLY A 132 -7.83 21.99 -10.16
CA GLY A 132 -7.78 22.63 -11.47
C GLY A 132 -6.72 22.11 -12.42
N HIS A 133 -5.54 21.71 -11.93
CA HIS A 133 -4.41 21.31 -12.80
C HIS A 133 -3.43 20.31 -12.13
N GLY A 134 -3.76 19.81 -10.94
CA GLY A 134 -2.85 18.98 -10.15
C GLY A 134 -2.71 17.57 -10.69
N ARG A 135 -1.59 17.24 -11.34
CA ARG A 135 -1.20 15.86 -11.66
C ARG A 135 0.17 15.47 -11.08
N HIS A 136 0.78 16.39 -10.34
CA HIS A 136 2.05 16.13 -9.67
C HIS A 136 1.84 15.29 -8.41
N ALA A 137 2.90 14.61 -7.97
CA ALA A 137 2.87 13.75 -6.79
C ALA A 137 2.36 14.46 -5.51
N ASP A 138 2.50 15.78 -5.39
CA ASP A 138 2.00 16.51 -4.21
C ASP A 138 0.48 16.69 -4.16
N TYR A 139 -0.22 16.52 -5.29
CA TYR A 139 -1.69 16.55 -5.34
C TYR A 139 -2.33 15.21 -4.94
N PHE A 140 -1.52 14.17 -4.78
CA PHE A 140 -1.93 12.90 -4.21
C PHE A 140 -1.83 12.99 -2.69
N VAL A 141 -2.97 13.26 -2.03
CA VAL A 141 -3.07 13.53 -0.59
C VAL A 141 -3.55 12.27 0.15
N GLY A 142 -2.95 11.98 1.30
CA GLY A 142 -3.35 10.82 2.09
C GLY A 142 -4.81 10.97 2.56
N PRO A 143 -5.60 9.89 2.70
CA PRO A 143 -7.01 9.99 3.10
C PRO A 143 -7.20 10.83 4.37
N ASN A 144 -6.32 10.65 5.36
CA ASN A 144 -6.35 11.40 6.63
C ASN A 144 -5.64 12.76 6.58
N LEU A 145 -5.26 13.24 5.39
CA LEU A 145 -4.56 14.52 5.15
C LEU A 145 -3.19 14.66 5.82
N ALA A 146 -2.62 13.55 6.33
CA ALA A 146 -1.38 13.54 7.09
C ALA A 146 -0.14 13.80 6.20
N ASP A 147 -0.12 13.27 4.99
CA ASP A 147 0.99 13.38 4.03
C ASP A 147 0.51 13.49 2.58
N THR A 148 1.45 13.72 1.67
CA THR A 148 1.27 13.64 0.22
C THR A 148 2.24 12.61 -0.34
N LEU A 149 1.95 12.06 -1.52
CA LEU A 149 2.86 11.15 -2.22
C LEU A 149 4.20 11.85 -2.50
N GLY A 150 4.17 13.09 -3.00
CA GLY A 150 5.37 13.88 -3.28
C GLY A 150 6.25 14.05 -2.05
N ALA A 151 5.68 14.42 -0.89
CA ALA A 151 6.43 14.54 0.36
C ALA A 151 7.01 13.20 0.84
N LYS A 152 6.26 12.09 0.69
CA LYS A 152 6.77 10.77 1.06
C LYS A 152 7.91 10.33 0.14
N VAL A 153 7.79 10.53 -1.17
CA VAL A 153 8.84 10.14 -2.12
C VAL A 153 10.10 10.96 -1.90
N ARG A 154 10.00 12.30 -1.74
CA ARG A 154 11.16 13.13 -1.36
C ARG A 154 11.83 12.63 -0.09
N LYS A 155 11.04 12.34 0.96
CA LYS A 155 11.59 11.77 2.20
C LYS A 155 12.36 10.46 1.96
N ILE A 156 11.81 9.56 1.15
CA ILE A 156 12.50 8.31 0.81
C ILE A 156 13.83 8.61 0.11
N MET A 157 13.78 9.38 -0.98
CA MET A 157 14.93 9.62 -1.86
C MET A 157 16.05 10.41 -1.18
N ASP A 158 15.69 11.45 -0.43
CA ASP A 158 16.65 12.42 0.10
C ASP A 158 17.20 12.00 1.47
N HIS A 159 16.45 11.20 2.23
CA HIS A 159 16.82 10.82 3.60
C HIS A 159 16.97 9.31 3.78
N GLN A 160 15.94 8.53 3.46
CA GLN A 160 15.90 7.11 3.84
C GLN A 160 16.88 6.27 3.01
N LEU A 161 17.00 6.55 1.71
CA LEU A 161 17.99 5.89 0.85
C LEU A 161 19.44 6.34 1.13
N ALA A 162 19.63 7.45 1.84
CA ALA A 162 20.95 7.93 2.26
C ALA A 162 21.42 7.30 3.59
N LEU A 163 20.58 6.52 4.27
CA LEU A 163 20.86 6.00 5.61
C LEU A 163 22.16 5.19 5.68
N SER A 164 22.47 4.39 4.66
CA SER A 164 23.69 3.59 4.61
C SER A 164 24.99 4.40 4.54
N ALA A 165 24.92 5.66 4.11
CA ALA A 165 26.08 6.56 4.09
C ALA A 165 26.32 7.24 5.46
N HIS A 166 25.39 7.11 6.41
CA HIS A 166 25.56 7.68 7.73
C HIS A 166 26.62 6.89 8.54
N PRO A 167 27.56 7.54 9.24
CA PRO A 167 28.63 6.84 9.98
C PRO A 167 28.12 5.79 10.99
N ALA A 168 26.98 6.07 11.64
CA ALA A 168 26.36 5.12 12.57
C ALA A 168 25.84 3.84 11.89
N ALA A 169 25.53 3.88 10.59
CA ALA A 169 25.05 2.71 9.85
C ALA A 169 26.19 1.71 9.61
N THR A 170 27.40 2.19 9.31
CA THR A 170 28.60 1.36 9.15
C THR A 170 28.96 0.60 10.43
N LEU A 171 28.63 1.16 11.61
CA LEU A 171 28.82 0.46 12.88
C LEU A 171 27.75 -0.61 13.14
N ALA A 172 26.56 -0.43 12.57
CA ALA A 172 25.42 -1.34 12.77
C ALA A 172 25.45 -2.56 11.85
N LEU A 173 26.17 -2.50 10.72
CA LEU A 173 26.16 -3.51 9.68
C LEU A 173 27.54 -4.18 9.51
N PRO A 174 27.62 -5.52 9.52
CA PRO A 174 28.89 -6.23 9.31
C PRO A 174 29.28 -6.33 7.83
N LEU A 175 28.36 -6.02 6.91
CA LEU A 175 28.56 -6.04 5.46
C LEU A 175 28.23 -4.67 4.86
N PRO A 176 28.92 -4.25 3.78
CA PRO A 176 28.64 -2.99 3.13
C PRO A 176 27.30 -3.01 2.39
N VAL A 177 26.58 -1.88 2.42
CA VAL A 177 25.41 -1.66 1.57
C VAL A 177 25.86 -1.09 0.23
N THR A 178 25.71 -1.86 -0.84
CA THR A 178 26.19 -1.52 -2.20
C THR A 178 25.16 -0.75 -3.01
N ALA A 179 23.88 -0.87 -2.68
CA ALA A 179 22.79 -0.10 -3.27
C ALA A 179 21.67 0.15 -2.26
N ALA A 180 20.93 1.24 -2.46
CA ALA A 180 19.73 1.56 -1.72
C ALA A 180 18.61 1.94 -2.70
N GLN A 181 17.46 1.29 -2.59
CA GLN A 181 16.35 1.41 -3.52
C GLN A 181 15.01 1.53 -2.79
N ALA A 182 14.06 2.24 -3.38
CA ALA A 182 12.70 2.36 -2.89
C ALA A 182 11.79 1.32 -3.55
N LEU A 183 11.07 0.53 -2.76
CA LEU A 183 9.97 -0.31 -3.22
C LEU A 183 8.66 0.26 -2.70
N VAL A 184 7.89 0.91 -3.58
CA VAL A 184 6.61 1.53 -3.21
C VAL A 184 5.46 0.80 -3.88
N LYS A 185 4.61 0.16 -3.08
CA LYS A 185 3.35 -0.46 -3.51
C LYS A 185 2.18 0.38 -3.04
N GLY A 186 1.05 0.32 -3.73
CA GLY A 186 -0.08 1.13 -3.30
C GLY A 186 -1.18 1.31 -4.32
N TRP A 187 -2.09 2.21 -3.96
CA TRP A 187 -3.24 2.60 -4.78
C TRP A 187 -3.33 4.11 -4.89
N LEU A 188 -3.65 4.61 -6.08
CA LEU A 188 -4.05 5.99 -6.30
C LEU A 188 -5.55 6.06 -6.58
N PHE A 189 -6.23 7.02 -5.97
CA PHE A 189 -7.67 7.16 -6.05
C PHE A 189 -8.03 8.47 -6.70
N TYR A 190 -9.07 8.45 -7.53
CA TYR A 190 -9.46 9.58 -8.37
C TYR A 190 -10.94 9.90 -8.20
N HIS A 191 -11.32 11.18 -8.28
CA HIS A 191 -12.68 11.59 -7.97
C HIS A 191 -13.71 10.99 -8.95
N GLY A 192 -14.83 10.48 -8.42
CA GLY A 192 -15.96 9.98 -9.21
C GLY A 192 -15.83 8.50 -9.55
N LYS A 193 -15.55 8.18 -10.81
CA LYS A 193 -15.36 6.79 -11.27
C LYS A 193 -13.89 6.49 -11.44
N THR A 194 -13.51 5.23 -11.32
CA THR A 194 -12.14 4.79 -11.56
C THR A 194 -11.73 5.17 -12.99
N PRO A 195 -10.72 6.04 -13.18
CA PRO A 195 -10.43 6.60 -14.48
C PRO A 195 -9.64 5.61 -15.34
N ALA A 196 -9.48 5.99 -16.62
CA ALA A 196 -8.46 5.40 -17.46
C ALA A 196 -7.05 5.70 -16.91
N ALA A 197 -6.05 4.94 -17.35
CA ALA A 197 -4.68 5.11 -16.88
C ALA A 197 -4.17 6.53 -17.16
N GLU A 198 -3.89 7.28 -16.09
CA GLU A 198 -3.20 8.55 -16.18
C GLU A 198 -1.68 8.34 -16.28
N ARG A 199 -0.96 9.37 -16.74
CA ARG A 199 0.50 9.39 -16.78
C ARG A 199 1.06 10.54 -15.94
N PRO A 200 0.89 10.52 -14.62
CA PRO A 200 1.58 11.47 -13.79
C PRO A 200 3.09 11.17 -13.84
N GLN A 201 3.90 12.22 -13.84
CA GLN A 201 5.35 12.09 -13.97
C GLN A 201 5.92 11.24 -12.82
N GLY A 202 6.83 10.32 -13.15
CA GLY A 202 7.49 9.44 -12.18
C GLY A 202 6.62 8.30 -11.62
N ILE A 203 5.32 8.27 -11.94
CA ILE A 203 4.37 7.26 -11.47
C ILE A 203 4.14 6.23 -12.59
N SER A 204 4.13 4.96 -12.20
CA SER A 204 3.89 3.85 -13.12
C SER A 204 2.53 3.99 -13.80
N THR A 205 2.46 3.84 -15.13
CA THR A 205 1.18 3.84 -15.85
C THR A 205 0.27 2.64 -15.53
N LEU A 206 0.85 1.61 -14.88
CA LEU A 206 0.16 0.38 -14.48
C LEU A 206 -0.27 0.40 -13.01
N HIS A 207 -0.01 1.47 -12.25
CA HIS A 207 -0.31 1.54 -10.82
C HIS A 207 -1.76 1.12 -10.51
N CYS A 208 -1.96 0.52 -9.35
CA CYS A 208 -3.32 0.18 -8.91
C CYS A 208 -4.12 1.46 -8.69
N ARG A 209 -5.34 1.48 -9.21
CA ARG A 209 -6.21 2.67 -9.20
C ARG A 209 -7.61 2.34 -8.71
N GLY A 210 -8.24 3.28 -8.03
CA GLY A 210 -9.65 3.21 -7.66
C GLY A 210 -10.27 4.60 -7.70
N PHE A 211 -11.48 4.70 -7.20
CA PHE A 211 -12.17 5.99 -7.11
C PHE A 211 -12.14 6.60 -5.70
N TRP A 212 -12.47 7.86 -5.58
CA TRP A 212 -12.92 8.41 -4.32
C TRP A 212 -14.13 9.30 -4.55
N CYS A 213 -15.01 9.37 -3.56
CA CYS A 213 -16.19 10.23 -3.58
C CYS A 213 -16.50 10.71 -2.17
N THR A 214 -17.30 11.76 -2.05
CA THR A 214 -17.81 12.21 -0.76
C THR A 214 -18.89 11.26 -0.23
N CYS A 215 -19.33 11.45 1.02
CA CYS A 215 -20.42 10.68 1.60
C CYS A 215 -21.73 10.95 0.86
N GLU A 216 -21.99 12.20 0.49
CA GLU A 216 -23.14 12.60 -0.33
C GLU A 216 -23.16 11.87 -1.69
N GLU A 217 -21.99 11.74 -2.32
CA GLU A 217 -21.85 11.10 -3.64
C GLU A 217 -21.98 9.56 -3.58
N ALA A 218 -21.76 8.94 -2.41
CA ALA A 218 -21.71 7.49 -2.26
C ALA A 218 -23.03 6.78 -2.62
N GLY A 219 -24.17 7.49 -2.59
CA GLY A 219 -25.47 6.94 -3.01
C GLY A 219 -25.55 6.58 -4.50
N ALA A 220 -24.69 7.17 -5.33
CA ALA A 220 -24.63 6.92 -6.78
C ALA A 220 -23.73 5.73 -7.16
N LEU A 221 -23.13 5.02 -6.20
CA LEU A 221 -22.30 3.85 -6.47
C LEU A 221 -23.17 2.66 -6.89
N GLU A 222 -22.81 2.04 -8.01
CA GLU A 222 -23.55 0.91 -8.60
C GLU A 222 -22.71 -0.38 -8.48
N ALA A 223 -23.23 -1.39 -7.76
CA ALA A 223 -22.66 -2.73 -7.66
C ALA A 223 -23.75 -3.73 -7.23
N GLU A 224 -23.50 -5.03 -7.39
CA GLU A 224 -24.42 -6.06 -6.87
C GLU A 224 -24.39 -6.13 -5.34
N SER A 225 -23.21 -5.90 -4.74
CA SER A 225 -23.00 -5.85 -3.30
C SER A 225 -21.83 -4.94 -2.95
N TYR A 226 -21.75 -4.54 -1.68
CA TYR A 226 -20.74 -3.61 -1.19
C TYR A 226 -20.10 -4.13 0.09
N ALA A 227 -18.90 -3.67 0.40
CA ALA A 227 -18.32 -3.89 1.73
C ALA A 227 -17.45 -2.71 2.16
N VAL A 228 -17.56 -2.29 3.42
CA VAL A 228 -16.59 -1.39 4.04
C VAL A 228 -15.40 -2.23 4.51
N LEU A 229 -14.24 -2.04 3.88
CA LEU A 229 -13.07 -2.88 4.11
C LEU A 229 -12.34 -2.50 5.41
N PRO A 230 -12.01 -3.49 6.27
CA PRO A 230 -11.15 -3.25 7.42
C PRO A 230 -9.75 -2.84 6.96
N ARG A 231 -9.04 -2.10 7.83
CA ARG A 231 -7.79 -1.40 7.46
C ARG A 231 -6.71 -2.29 6.85
N LEU A 232 -6.60 -3.54 7.31
CA LEU A 232 -5.60 -4.51 6.81
C LEU A 232 -5.95 -5.09 5.43
N SER A 233 -7.21 -4.97 5.01
CA SER A 233 -7.68 -5.46 3.70
C SER A 233 -7.62 -4.39 2.61
N TRP A 234 -6.99 -3.24 2.86
CA TRP A 234 -6.91 -2.13 1.91
C TRP A 234 -5.92 -2.35 0.75
N LEU A 235 -5.09 -3.40 0.79
CA LEU A 235 -4.09 -3.67 -0.23
C LEU A 235 -4.62 -4.59 -1.33
N ALA A 236 -4.96 -5.83 -1.02
CA ALA A 236 -5.42 -6.78 -2.01
C ALA A 236 -6.92 -6.65 -2.33
N PRO A 237 -7.34 -6.93 -3.57
CA PRO A 237 -8.74 -7.13 -3.95
C PRO A 237 -9.51 -8.03 -2.97
N ALA A 238 -10.72 -7.60 -2.62
CA ALA A 238 -11.58 -8.34 -1.71
C ALA A 238 -12.15 -9.61 -2.33
N ARG A 239 -12.24 -10.65 -1.51
CA ARG A 239 -12.97 -11.89 -1.73
C ARG A 239 -13.69 -12.19 -0.43
N LEU A 240 -15.01 -12.20 -0.45
CA LEU A 240 -15.86 -12.32 0.74
C LEU A 240 -16.89 -13.43 0.55
N ALA A 241 -17.39 -13.99 1.65
CA ALA A 241 -18.55 -14.86 1.62
C ALA A 241 -19.82 -14.05 1.28
N LEU A 242 -20.83 -14.70 0.70
CA LEU A 242 -22.08 -14.02 0.30
C LEU A 242 -22.76 -13.25 1.45
N GLY A 243 -22.66 -13.75 2.68
CA GLY A 243 -23.26 -13.13 3.87
C GLY A 243 -22.51 -11.91 4.42
N GLU A 244 -21.31 -11.62 3.93
CA GLU A 244 -20.51 -10.46 4.36
C GLU A 244 -20.79 -9.21 3.51
N GLY A 245 -21.51 -9.38 2.40
CA GLY A 245 -21.92 -8.29 1.52
C GLY A 245 -23.02 -7.43 2.14
N LEU A 246 -22.96 -6.14 1.84
CA LEU A 246 -24.02 -5.16 2.12
C LEU A 246 -24.82 -4.91 0.84
N ASP A 247 -26.11 -4.63 0.99
CA ASP A 247 -26.87 -3.94 -0.03
C ASP A 247 -26.59 -2.42 0.01
N ARG A 248 -27.13 -1.69 -0.97
CA ARG A 248 -26.93 -0.24 -1.08
C ARG A 248 -27.45 0.55 0.12
N ASN A 249 -28.62 0.17 0.65
CA ASN A 249 -29.23 0.90 1.76
C ASN A 249 -28.41 0.69 3.04
N ALA A 250 -28.00 -0.55 3.30
CA ALA A 250 -27.14 -0.89 4.42
C ALA A 250 -25.78 -0.18 4.35
N LEU A 251 -25.18 -0.08 3.15
CA LEU A 251 -23.96 0.72 2.95
C LEU A 251 -24.21 2.20 3.28
N ARG A 252 -25.25 2.80 2.70
CA ARG A 252 -25.58 4.23 2.90
C ARG A 252 -25.79 4.55 4.37
N ASP A 253 -26.62 3.76 5.05
CA ASP A 253 -26.97 3.99 6.46
C ASP A 253 -25.72 3.83 7.35
N ARG A 254 -24.85 2.87 7.04
CA ARG A 254 -23.56 2.70 7.73
C ARG A 254 -22.62 3.89 7.53
N LEU A 255 -22.52 4.42 6.31
CA LEU A 255 -21.66 5.57 5.99
C LEU A 255 -22.19 6.84 6.68
N ALA A 256 -23.50 7.07 6.64
CA ALA A 256 -24.13 8.22 7.28
C ALA A 256 -23.84 8.26 8.79
N VAL A 257 -24.12 7.16 9.51
CA VAL A 257 -23.83 7.05 10.95
C VAL A 257 -22.34 7.25 11.25
N HIS A 258 -21.46 6.68 10.42
CA HIS A 258 -20.01 6.78 10.62
C HIS A 258 -19.50 8.22 10.49
N PHE A 259 -19.95 8.96 9.48
CA PHE A 259 -19.50 10.33 9.25
C PHE A 259 -20.20 11.37 10.15
N GLU A 260 -21.43 11.12 10.58
CA GLU A 260 -22.10 11.91 11.63
C GLU A 260 -21.29 11.90 12.95
N GLN A 261 -20.58 10.80 13.23
CA GLN A 261 -19.72 10.66 14.40
C GLN A 261 -18.29 11.19 14.19
N GLY A 262 -18.03 11.90 13.09
CA GLY A 262 -16.69 12.42 12.76
C GLY A 262 -15.70 11.34 12.33
N GLY A 263 -16.20 10.23 11.77
CA GLY A 263 -15.39 9.12 11.30
C GLY A 263 -14.36 9.51 10.23
N ALA A 264 -13.21 8.83 10.25
CA ALA A 264 -12.17 8.98 9.23
C ALA A 264 -12.62 8.37 7.89
N PRO A 265 -12.00 8.73 6.74
CA PRO A 265 -12.26 8.08 5.47
C PRO A 265 -12.22 6.56 5.51
N VAL A 266 -13.13 5.94 4.78
CA VAL A 266 -13.26 4.47 4.70
C VAL A 266 -13.07 3.99 3.27
N LEU A 267 -12.52 2.79 3.10
CA LEU A 267 -12.39 2.14 1.80
C LEU A 267 -13.57 1.20 1.59
N VAL A 268 -14.29 1.38 0.49
CA VAL A 268 -15.44 0.56 0.09
C VAL A 268 -15.03 -0.29 -1.12
N ALA A 269 -15.36 -1.59 -1.08
CA ALA A 269 -15.30 -2.47 -2.23
C ALA A 269 -16.68 -2.52 -2.91
N LEU A 270 -16.67 -2.42 -4.24
CA LEU A 270 -17.78 -2.77 -5.11
C LEU A 270 -17.61 -4.24 -5.50
N LEU A 271 -18.65 -5.03 -5.28
CA LEU A 271 -18.58 -6.49 -5.37
C LEU A 271 -19.62 -7.01 -6.36
N ARG A 272 -19.21 -8.03 -7.11
CA ARG A 272 -20.09 -8.88 -7.91
C ARG A 272 -20.11 -10.29 -7.38
N ARG A 273 -21.21 -11.01 -7.57
CA ARG A 273 -21.30 -12.42 -7.21
C ARG A 273 -20.61 -13.30 -8.26
N GLU A 274 -19.82 -14.26 -7.80
CA GLU A 274 -19.28 -15.34 -8.63
C GLU A 274 -19.41 -16.67 -7.88
N GLY A 275 -20.39 -17.49 -8.26
CA GLY A 275 -20.74 -18.71 -7.53
C GLY A 275 -21.17 -18.41 -6.08
N ASP A 276 -20.39 -18.93 -5.13
CA ASP A 276 -20.65 -18.82 -3.69
C ASP A 276 -19.81 -17.75 -2.99
N VAL A 277 -19.19 -16.85 -3.76
CA VAL A 277 -18.38 -15.75 -3.23
C VAL A 277 -18.73 -14.42 -3.86
N LEU A 278 -18.40 -13.35 -3.14
CA LEU A 278 -18.38 -11.99 -3.63
C LEU A 278 -16.94 -11.62 -3.98
N LEU A 279 -16.73 -11.13 -5.20
CA LEU A 279 -15.43 -10.71 -5.69
C LEU A 279 -15.45 -9.23 -6.01
N GLU A 280 -14.37 -8.55 -5.64
CA GLU A 280 -14.18 -7.14 -5.96
C GLU A 280 -14.05 -6.90 -7.46
N GLU A 281 -14.84 -5.95 -7.96
CA GLU A 281 -14.74 -5.41 -9.31
C GLU A 281 -14.11 -4.01 -9.33
N ASP A 282 -14.35 -3.21 -8.28
CA ASP A 282 -13.76 -1.90 -8.10
C ASP A 282 -13.69 -1.56 -6.60
N ARG A 283 -12.96 -0.50 -6.26
CA ARG A 283 -12.85 0.01 -4.90
C ARG A 283 -12.72 1.52 -4.89
N GLY A 284 -13.16 2.12 -3.80
CA GLY A 284 -12.91 3.54 -3.61
C GLY A 284 -13.03 4.04 -2.19
N PHE A 285 -12.39 5.17 -1.95
CA PHE A 285 -12.51 5.86 -0.68
C PHE A 285 -13.80 6.68 -0.65
N VAL A 286 -14.59 6.49 0.42
CA VAL A 286 -15.63 7.45 0.81
C VAL A 286 -15.02 8.36 1.87
N VAL A 287 -15.11 9.67 1.63
CA VAL A 287 -14.55 10.72 2.51
C VAL A 287 -15.66 11.63 3.05
N PRO A 288 -15.42 12.37 4.16
CA PRO A 288 -16.32 13.45 4.58
C PRO A 288 -16.52 14.49 3.47
N ASP A 289 -17.68 15.14 3.42
CA ASP A 289 -18.00 16.09 2.34
C ASP A 289 -17.07 17.32 2.32
N ASP A 290 -16.45 17.66 3.45
CA ASP A 290 -15.48 18.75 3.59
C ASP A 290 -14.03 18.37 3.18
N TRP A 291 -13.79 17.11 2.80
CA TRP A 291 -12.44 16.58 2.60
C TRP A 291 -11.67 17.35 1.53
N ARG A 292 -12.31 17.66 0.40
CA ARG A 292 -11.67 18.38 -0.72
C ARG A 292 -11.11 19.73 -0.29
N SER A 293 -11.93 20.54 0.39
CA SER A 293 -11.51 21.85 0.88
C SER A 293 -10.34 21.76 1.85
N ARG A 294 -10.31 20.72 2.70
CA ARG A 294 -9.20 20.47 3.62
C ARG A 294 -7.94 19.98 2.91
N ALA A 295 -8.08 19.17 1.86
CA ALA A 295 -6.98 18.73 1.01
C ALA A 295 -6.34 19.90 0.25
N GLU A 296 -7.12 20.84 -0.29
CA GLU A 296 -6.60 22.04 -0.93
C GLU A 296 -5.76 22.90 0.03
N ILE A 297 -6.24 23.09 1.28
CA ILE A 297 -5.48 23.79 2.32
C ILE A 297 -4.18 23.06 2.63
N ARG A 298 -4.20 21.72 2.67
CA ARG A 298 -3.02 20.89 2.91
C ARG A 298 -1.97 21.09 1.81
N ILE A 299 -2.37 21.06 0.55
CA ILE A 299 -1.48 21.23 -0.60
C ILE A 299 -0.82 22.61 -0.59
N LYS A 300 -1.61 23.68 -0.34
CA LYS A 300 -1.11 25.06 -0.24
C LYS A 300 -0.09 25.29 0.88
N ARG A 301 -0.08 24.45 1.92
CA ARG A 301 0.92 24.51 3.01
C ARG A 301 2.23 23.79 2.68
N THR A 302 2.24 22.96 1.64
CA THR A 302 3.40 22.14 1.23
C THR A 302 4.06 22.58 -0.06
N ALA A 303 3.38 23.40 -0.85
CA ALA A 303 3.97 24.14 -1.97
C ALA A 303 4.82 25.30 -1.44
#